data_AF-A0A9Q0CE53-F1
#
_entry.id   AF-A0A9Q0CE53-F1
#
_cell.length_a   1.000
_cell.length_b   1.000
_cell.length_c   1.000
_cell.angle_alpha   90.00
_cell.angle_beta   90.00
_cell.angle_gamma   90.00
#
_symmetry.space_group_name_H-M   'P 1'
#
loop_
_entity.id
_entity.type
_entity.pdbx_description
1 polymer ?
#
loop_
_entity_poly.entity_id
_entity_poly.type
_entity_poly.pdbx_seq_one_letter_code
_entity_poly.pdbx_strand_id
1 'polypeptide(L)'
;MLLQQQEDGHARLKRCIIIGDHHQLPPVVKNMAFQKYSHMDQSLFTRFVRLGVPYIELNAQGRAQPSIANLYNWRYRELGDLPYVREEPIFHKANAGFSYEYQLVDVPDYMGRGEAAPSPWFYQNEGEAEYIVSVYMYMRSIGYPAGKISILTTYNGQKLLIRDVVNRRCKAFGIEPPSKVTTVDKFQGQQNDFILLSLVRTRFVGHLRDVRRLIVAMSRARLGLYVFCRWALFEQCFELQPTFRLLLQRPDKLALNLQETMPFTNRPVGETGMVRFVEGVEDMEQLVSFRMNELYQMQMMNQYRIDEELHHDQNGRGDAEMSLAENGVQDTDMPLASTGEPKPEHDSDNVTEEDDASADESKMDE
;
A
#
# COMPACT_ATOMS: atom_id res chain seq x y z
N MET A 1 -33.45 13.33 7.29
CA MET A 1 -34.79 13.34 6.64
C MET A 1 -35.61 14.60 6.95
N LEU A 2 -35.13 15.53 7.79
CA LEU A 2 -35.91 16.70 8.26
C LEU A 2 -35.16 18.03 8.05
N LEU A 3 -34.38 18.13 6.97
CA LEU A 3 -33.63 19.36 6.64
C LEU A 3 -34.47 20.41 5.89
N GLN A 4 -35.77 20.17 5.73
CA GLN A 4 -36.71 21.03 5.00
C GLN A 4 -37.97 21.21 5.84
N GLN A 5 -38.58 22.40 5.77
CA GLN A 5 -39.89 22.63 6.38
C GLN A 5 -40.94 21.74 5.72
N GLN A 6 -41.91 21.29 6.51
CA GLN A 6 -43.05 20.54 6.00
C GLN A 6 -43.99 21.51 5.27
N GLU A 7 -44.36 21.18 4.04
CA GLU A 7 -45.46 21.85 3.34
C GLU A 7 -46.74 21.06 3.65
N ASP A 8 -47.82 21.77 3.97
CA ASP A 8 -49.16 21.19 4.20
C ASP A 8 -49.21 20.08 5.27
N GLY A 9 -48.32 20.12 6.27
CA GLY A 9 -48.27 19.16 7.38
C GLY A 9 -47.72 17.77 7.02
N HIS A 10 -47.14 17.59 5.83
CA HIS A 10 -46.60 16.31 5.37
C HIS A 10 -45.11 16.41 5.03
N ALA A 11 -44.38 15.29 5.14
CA ALA A 11 -42.99 15.24 4.73
C ALA A 11 -42.88 15.28 3.20
N ARG A 12 -42.11 16.22 2.66
CA ARG A 12 -41.85 16.37 1.22
C ARG A 12 -41.00 15.25 0.61
N LEU A 13 -40.28 14.49 1.45
CA LEU A 13 -39.35 13.45 1.01
C LEU A 13 -40.08 12.26 0.37
N LYS A 14 -39.94 12.10 -0.96
CA LYS A 14 -40.60 11.01 -1.71
C LYS A 14 -39.74 9.76 -1.86
N ARG A 15 -38.41 9.89 -1.85
CA ARG A 15 -37.47 8.78 -2.07
C ARG A 15 -36.27 8.94 -1.15
N CYS A 16 -35.82 7.82 -0.60
CA CYS A 16 -34.59 7.74 0.18
C CYS A 16 -33.80 6.53 -0.33
N ILE A 17 -32.58 6.77 -0.83
CA ILE A 17 -31.69 5.73 -1.34
C ILE A 17 -30.55 5.63 -0.34
N ILE A 18 -30.38 4.45 0.28
CA ILE A 18 -29.31 4.20 1.24
C ILE A 18 -28.42 3.10 0.67
N ILE A 19 -27.18 3.44 0.35
CA ILE A 19 -26.17 2.51 -0.16
C ILE A 19 -25.15 2.31 0.94
N GLY A 20 -24.86 1.06 1.28
CA GLY A 20 -23.91 0.71 2.33
C GLY A 20 -23.64 -0.78 2.36
N ASP A 21 -22.70 -1.17 3.21
CA ASP A 21 -22.30 -2.56 3.41
C ASP A 21 -22.30 -2.89 4.91
N HIS A 22 -23.27 -3.68 5.34
CA HIS A 22 -23.44 -4.08 6.74
C HIS A 22 -22.50 -5.23 7.15
N HIS A 23 -21.74 -5.79 6.21
CA HIS A 23 -20.66 -6.75 6.45
C HIS A 23 -19.29 -6.07 6.62
N GLN A 24 -19.18 -4.76 6.39
CA GLN A 24 -18.00 -3.95 6.69
C GLN A 24 -18.15 -3.17 8.01
N LEU A 25 -17.15 -2.34 8.34
CA LEU A 25 -17.03 -1.69 9.64
C LEU A 25 -18.25 -0.82 10.00
N PRO A 26 -18.71 -0.88 11.27
CA PRO A 26 -19.76 0.01 11.76
C PRO A 26 -19.23 1.44 12.01
N PRO A 27 -20.14 2.41 12.26
CA PRO A 27 -19.78 3.70 12.85
C PRO A 27 -18.85 3.57 14.07
N VAL A 28 -17.84 4.44 14.13
CA VAL A 28 -16.87 4.47 15.23
C VAL A 28 -17.50 5.09 16.48
N VAL A 29 -17.59 4.31 17.57
CA VAL A 29 -18.02 4.78 18.88
C VAL A 29 -16.79 4.97 19.75
N LYS A 30 -16.44 6.22 20.10
CA LYS A 30 -15.22 6.53 20.87
C LYS A 30 -15.19 5.84 22.24
N ASN A 31 -16.31 5.86 22.95
CA ASN A 31 -16.43 5.16 24.23
C ASN A 31 -17.06 3.78 24.01
N MET A 32 -16.21 2.76 24.12
CA MET A 32 -16.58 1.35 23.91
C MET A 32 -17.69 0.86 24.87
N ALA A 33 -17.95 1.55 25.99
CA ALA A 33 -19.06 1.21 26.88
C ALA A 33 -20.42 1.38 26.17
N PHE A 34 -20.63 2.48 25.43
CA PHE A 34 -21.88 2.69 24.68
C PHE A 34 -22.06 1.68 23.55
N GLN A 35 -20.95 1.24 22.93
CA GLN A 35 -21.01 0.15 21.95
C GLN A 35 -21.45 -1.16 22.61
N LYS A 36 -20.83 -1.53 23.75
CA LYS A 36 -21.08 -2.81 24.41
C LYS A 36 -22.47 -2.90 25.06
N TYR A 37 -22.91 -1.84 25.74
CA TYR A 37 -24.16 -1.86 26.51
C TYR A 37 -25.38 -1.38 25.71
N SER A 38 -25.20 -0.46 24.76
CA SER A 38 -26.31 0.19 24.06
C SER A 38 -26.34 -0.11 22.56
N HIS A 39 -25.35 -0.83 22.01
CA HIS A 39 -25.20 -1.07 20.57
C HIS A 39 -25.24 0.22 19.74
N MET A 40 -24.62 1.28 20.25
CA MET A 40 -24.60 2.60 19.61
C MET A 40 -23.88 2.59 18.25
N ASP A 41 -23.10 1.55 17.96
CA ASP A 41 -22.44 1.34 16.67
C ASP A 41 -23.39 0.79 15.60
N GLN A 42 -24.66 0.54 15.90
CA GLN A 42 -25.64 0.11 14.90
C GLN A 42 -26.10 1.28 14.03
N SER A 43 -25.74 1.22 12.73
CA SER A 43 -26.27 2.15 11.74
C SER A 43 -27.76 1.91 11.46
N LEU A 44 -28.45 2.94 10.97
CA LEU A 44 -29.83 2.83 10.46
C LEU A 44 -29.93 1.74 9.38
N PHE A 45 -28.95 1.67 8.48
CA PHE A 45 -28.88 0.69 7.40
C PHE A 45 -28.82 -0.74 7.94
N THR A 46 -27.89 -1.01 8.87
CA THR A 46 -27.76 -2.32 9.52
C THR A 46 -29.05 -2.70 10.26
N ARG A 47 -29.71 -1.74 10.90
CA ARG A 47 -30.98 -1.97 11.59
C ARG A 47 -32.09 -2.37 10.61
N PHE A 48 -32.20 -1.70 9.46
CA PHE A 48 -33.19 -2.05 8.42
C PHE A 48 -32.97 -3.46 7.86
N VAL A 49 -31.72 -3.81 7.56
CA VAL A 49 -31.39 -5.18 7.12
C VAL A 49 -31.80 -6.22 8.18
N ARG A 50 -31.50 -5.97 9.46
CA ARG A 50 -31.89 -6.85 10.57
C ARG A 50 -33.40 -6.99 10.75
N LEU A 51 -34.17 -5.95 10.44
CA LEU A 51 -35.64 -5.96 10.49
C LEU A 51 -36.27 -6.64 9.26
N GLY A 52 -35.47 -7.14 8.32
CA GLY A 52 -35.97 -7.82 7.13
C GLY A 52 -36.47 -6.88 6.03
N VAL A 53 -36.06 -5.61 6.04
CA VAL A 53 -36.35 -4.69 4.93
C VAL A 53 -35.70 -5.25 3.66
N PRO A 54 -36.46 -5.45 2.57
CA PRO A 54 -35.89 -5.94 1.31
C PRO A 54 -34.81 -5.00 0.80
N TYR A 55 -33.68 -5.57 0.38
CA TYR A 55 -32.56 -4.82 -0.19
C TYR A 55 -32.00 -5.55 -1.42
N ILE A 56 -31.31 -4.80 -2.27
CA ILE A 56 -30.60 -5.34 -3.43
C ILE A 56 -29.15 -5.54 -3.02
N GLU A 57 -28.66 -6.78 -3.12
CA GLU A 57 -27.26 -7.11 -2.89
C GLU A 57 -26.53 -7.18 -4.23
N LEU A 58 -25.50 -6.35 -4.41
CA LEU A 58 -24.66 -6.40 -5.61
C LEU A 58 -23.73 -7.61 -5.52
N ASN A 59 -23.65 -8.40 -6.59
CA ASN A 59 -23.03 -9.72 -6.59
C ASN A 59 -21.81 -9.86 -7.52
N ALA A 60 -21.26 -8.78 -8.05
CA ALA A 60 -20.07 -8.82 -8.90
C ALA A 60 -19.08 -7.70 -8.55
N GLN A 61 -17.84 -8.06 -8.20
CA GLN A 61 -16.76 -7.13 -7.87
C GLN A 61 -15.88 -6.85 -9.10
N GLY A 62 -15.36 -5.61 -9.22
CA GLY A 62 -14.58 -5.16 -10.38
C GLY A 62 -13.16 -4.67 -10.08
N ARG A 63 -12.62 -4.97 -8.90
CA ARG A 63 -11.46 -4.25 -8.35
C ARG A 63 -10.24 -5.10 -8.05
N ALA A 64 -10.46 -6.30 -7.53
CA ALA A 64 -9.43 -7.17 -6.99
C ALA A 64 -9.30 -8.45 -7.81
N GLN A 65 -8.15 -9.08 -7.71
CA GLN A 65 -7.90 -10.38 -8.30
C GLN A 65 -8.84 -11.44 -7.69
N PRO A 66 -9.41 -12.37 -8.48
CA PRO A 66 -10.41 -13.33 -8.00
C PRO A 66 -9.93 -14.19 -6.81
N SER A 67 -8.66 -14.57 -6.80
CA SER A 67 -8.08 -15.35 -5.71
C SER A 67 -7.99 -14.57 -4.39
N ILE A 68 -7.75 -13.26 -4.44
CA ILE A 68 -7.83 -12.37 -3.28
C ILE A 68 -9.30 -12.15 -2.89
N ALA A 69 -10.21 -12.00 -3.86
CA ALA A 69 -11.64 -11.83 -3.61
C ALA A 69 -12.25 -13.01 -2.82
N ASN A 70 -11.75 -14.23 -3.06
CA ASN A 70 -12.13 -15.44 -2.31
C ASN A 70 -11.87 -15.33 -0.79
N LEU A 71 -10.94 -14.48 -0.36
CA LEU A 71 -10.66 -14.28 1.07
C LEU A 71 -11.82 -13.62 1.83
N TYR A 72 -12.76 -12.96 1.13
CA TYR A 72 -13.87 -12.24 1.74
C TYR A 72 -15.25 -12.50 1.11
N ASN A 73 -15.34 -13.08 -0.09
CA ASN A 73 -16.61 -13.27 -0.80
C ASN A 73 -17.59 -14.21 -0.06
N TRP A 74 -17.10 -15.16 0.74
CA TRP A 74 -17.90 -16.07 1.56
C TRP A 74 -18.87 -15.35 2.51
N ARG A 75 -18.62 -14.07 2.82
CA ARG A 75 -19.48 -13.28 3.70
C ARG A 75 -20.74 -12.76 3.01
N TYR A 76 -20.72 -12.69 1.68
CA TYR A 76 -21.75 -12.11 0.82
C TYR A 76 -22.52 -13.20 0.07
N ARG A 77 -23.72 -12.87 -0.42
CA ARG A 77 -24.53 -13.79 -1.23
C ARG A 77 -24.02 -13.79 -2.68
N GLU A 78 -23.42 -14.92 -3.08
CA GLU A 78 -23.03 -15.19 -4.48
C GLU A 78 -22.13 -14.09 -5.11
N LEU A 79 -21.23 -13.50 -4.32
CA LEU A 79 -20.30 -12.49 -4.81
C LEU A 79 -19.25 -13.11 -5.75
N GLY A 80 -19.40 -12.85 -7.04
CA GLY A 80 -18.43 -13.18 -8.09
C GLY A 80 -17.67 -11.95 -8.61
N ASP A 81 -17.13 -12.09 -9.82
CA ASP A 81 -16.30 -11.07 -10.48
C ASP A 81 -16.95 -10.55 -11.76
N LEU A 82 -16.77 -9.26 -12.04
CA LEU A 82 -17.16 -8.63 -13.31
C LEU A 82 -16.27 -9.12 -14.48
N PRO A 83 -16.76 -9.10 -15.74
CA PRO A 83 -15.99 -9.53 -16.91
C PRO A 83 -14.62 -8.86 -17.04
N TYR A 84 -14.54 -7.56 -16.74
CA TYR A 84 -13.30 -6.80 -16.72
C TYR A 84 -12.19 -7.49 -15.90
N VAL A 85 -12.50 -8.04 -14.72
CA VAL A 85 -11.52 -8.73 -13.87
C VAL A 85 -11.06 -10.05 -14.50
N ARG A 86 -11.93 -10.71 -15.27
CA ARG A 86 -11.67 -12.00 -15.93
C ARG A 86 -10.96 -11.87 -17.28
N GLU A 87 -10.96 -10.68 -17.88
CA GLU A 87 -10.41 -10.45 -19.21
C GLU A 87 -9.10 -9.66 -19.17
N GLU A 88 -8.94 -8.76 -18.21
CA GLU A 88 -7.76 -7.88 -18.16
C GLU A 88 -6.47 -8.64 -17.82
N PRO A 89 -5.39 -8.47 -18.61
CA PRO A 89 -4.13 -9.18 -18.39
C PRO A 89 -3.50 -8.93 -17.01
N ILE A 90 -3.75 -7.77 -16.40
CA ILE A 90 -3.17 -7.41 -15.11
C ILE A 90 -3.59 -8.36 -13.97
N PHE A 91 -4.78 -8.98 -14.05
CA PHE A 91 -5.25 -9.95 -13.06
C PHE A 91 -4.81 -11.40 -13.36
N HIS A 92 -4.13 -11.61 -14.48
CA HIS A 92 -3.66 -12.93 -14.94
C HIS A 92 -2.13 -13.07 -14.87
N LYS A 93 -1.41 -12.00 -14.52
CA LYS A 93 0.03 -12.02 -14.30
C LYS A 93 0.36 -12.10 -12.82
N ALA A 94 1.36 -12.91 -12.47
CA ALA A 94 1.83 -13.02 -11.10
C ALA A 94 2.53 -11.74 -10.63
N ASN A 95 2.70 -11.63 -9.31
CA ASN A 95 3.49 -10.55 -8.71
C ASN A 95 4.98 -10.90 -8.84
N ALA A 96 5.74 -10.07 -9.57
CA ALA A 96 7.16 -10.26 -9.77
C ALA A 96 7.94 -10.28 -8.44
N GLY A 97 8.84 -11.26 -8.29
CA GLY A 97 9.59 -11.47 -7.06
C GLY A 97 8.84 -12.30 -6.01
N PHE A 98 7.55 -12.59 -6.19
CA PHE A 98 6.73 -13.34 -5.24
C PHE A 98 6.11 -14.57 -5.90
N SER A 99 6.17 -15.72 -5.23
CA SER A 99 5.59 -16.96 -5.74
C SER A 99 4.06 -16.97 -5.69
N TYR A 100 3.46 -16.16 -4.81
CA TYR A 100 2.03 -16.09 -4.57
C TYR A 100 1.54 -14.65 -4.58
N GLU A 101 0.34 -14.44 -5.12
CA GLU A 101 -0.36 -13.15 -5.14
C GLU A 101 -0.86 -12.74 -3.74
N TYR A 102 -1.21 -13.70 -2.90
CA TYR A 102 -1.42 -13.47 -1.47
C TYR A 102 -0.73 -14.54 -0.63
N GLN A 103 -0.30 -14.19 0.58
CA GLN A 103 0.30 -15.14 1.49
C GLN A 103 0.11 -14.70 2.95
N LEU A 104 -0.10 -15.68 3.83
CA LEU A 104 0.06 -15.50 5.27
C LEU A 104 1.51 -15.86 5.62
N VAL A 105 2.22 -14.92 6.22
CA VAL A 105 3.61 -15.06 6.65
C VAL A 105 3.62 -15.18 8.17
N ASP A 106 4.07 -16.32 8.69
CA ASP A 106 4.26 -16.50 10.12
C ASP A 106 5.39 -15.62 10.63
N VAL A 107 5.15 -14.96 11.75
CA VAL A 107 6.14 -14.17 12.45
C VAL A 107 6.26 -14.68 13.90
N PRO A 108 7.25 -15.52 14.19
CA PRO A 108 7.54 -16.00 15.53
C PRO A 108 8.09 -14.86 16.41
N ASP A 109 8.52 -15.17 17.63
CA ASP A 109 9.15 -14.19 18.50
C ASP A 109 10.45 -13.67 17.87
N TYR A 110 10.62 -12.36 17.84
CA TYR A 110 11.82 -11.67 17.38
C TYR A 110 12.58 -11.12 18.58
N MET A 111 13.87 -11.43 18.69
CA MET A 111 14.67 -11.13 19.89
C MET A 111 14.02 -11.62 21.19
N GLY A 112 13.37 -12.79 21.14
CA GLY A 112 12.66 -13.39 22.28
C GLY A 112 11.35 -12.69 22.67
N ARG A 113 10.80 -11.83 21.79
CA ARG A 113 9.56 -11.08 22.06
C ARG A 113 8.59 -11.14 20.87
N GLY A 114 7.31 -11.29 21.18
CA GLY A 114 6.20 -11.16 20.25
C GLY A 114 5.56 -9.77 20.34
N GLU A 115 4.32 -9.71 20.86
CA GLU A 115 3.63 -8.43 21.10
C GLU A 115 4.21 -7.69 22.31
N ALA A 116 4.38 -6.38 22.18
CA ALA A 116 4.74 -5.45 23.25
C ALA A 116 3.70 -4.31 23.34
N ALA A 117 3.61 -3.68 24.50
CA ALA A 117 2.77 -2.51 24.73
C ALA A 117 3.53 -1.50 25.61
N PRO A 118 4.34 -0.59 25.02
CA PRO A 118 5.12 0.40 25.77
C PRO A 118 4.27 1.31 26.66
N SER A 119 3.03 1.56 26.23
CA SER A 119 2.00 2.19 27.04
C SER A 119 0.70 1.37 26.96
N PRO A 120 -0.22 1.48 27.93
CA PRO A 120 -1.47 0.73 27.92
C PRO A 120 -2.21 0.88 26.58
N TRP A 121 -2.64 -0.25 26.01
CA TRP A 121 -3.38 -0.34 24.74
C TRP A 121 -2.59 0.06 23.48
N PHE A 122 -1.31 0.39 23.62
CA PHE A 122 -0.43 0.77 22.52
C PHE A 122 0.34 -0.43 21.98
N TYR A 123 -0.39 -1.37 21.39
CA TYR A 123 0.17 -2.64 20.93
C TYR A 123 1.10 -2.47 19.71
N GLN A 124 2.23 -3.15 19.77
CA GLN A 124 3.30 -3.19 18.78
C GLN A 124 3.88 -4.61 18.67
N ASN A 125 4.47 -4.92 17.52
CA ASN A 125 5.24 -6.12 17.27
C ASN A 125 6.42 -5.74 16.37
N GLU A 126 7.60 -5.74 16.96
CA GLU A 126 8.84 -5.30 16.30
C GLU A 126 9.25 -6.24 15.18
N GLY A 127 9.13 -7.56 15.39
CA GLY A 127 9.41 -8.55 14.36
C GLY A 127 8.52 -8.36 13.11
N GLU A 128 7.21 -8.18 13.30
CA GLU A 128 6.30 -7.90 12.18
C GLU A 128 6.63 -6.57 11.48
N ALA A 129 7.02 -5.54 12.23
CA ALA A 129 7.33 -4.22 11.67
C ALA A 129 8.62 -4.26 10.83
N GLU A 130 9.70 -4.83 11.35
CA GLU A 130 10.97 -4.97 10.64
C GLU A 130 10.84 -5.89 9.41
N TYR A 131 10.06 -6.98 9.51
CA TYR A 131 9.83 -7.87 8.39
C TYR A 131 9.04 -7.17 7.26
N ILE A 132 7.93 -6.51 7.60
CA ILE A 132 7.13 -5.78 6.60
C ILE A 132 7.96 -4.71 5.88
N VAL A 133 8.78 -3.95 6.62
CA VAL A 133 9.61 -2.91 5.99
C VAL A 133 10.70 -3.54 5.13
N SER A 134 11.28 -4.66 5.53
CA SER A 134 12.21 -5.41 4.68
C SER A 134 11.54 -5.89 3.39
N VAL A 135 10.31 -6.40 3.46
CA VAL A 135 9.55 -6.80 2.26
C VAL A 135 9.21 -5.59 1.39
N TYR A 136 8.84 -4.47 1.98
CA TYR A 136 8.65 -3.21 1.24
C TYR A 136 9.92 -2.77 0.51
N MET A 137 11.07 -2.79 1.19
CA MET A 137 12.37 -2.48 0.59
C MET A 137 12.74 -3.45 -0.53
N TYR A 138 12.45 -4.74 -0.37
CA TYR A 138 12.62 -5.73 -1.43
C TYR A 138 11.79 -5.40 -2.67
N MET A 139 10.49 -5.09 -2.49
CA MET A 139 9.62 -4.65 -3.59
C MET A 139 10.19 -3.42 -4.30
N ARG A 140 10.71 -2.43 -3.55
CA ARG A 140 11.35 -1.25 -4.13
C ARG A 140 12.64 -1.59 -4.87
N SER A 141 13.44 -2.55 -4.40
CA SER A 141 14.66 -2.99 -5.10
C SER A 141 14.39 -3.75 -6.41
N ILE A 142 13.20 -4.32 -6.57
CA ILE A 142 12.73 -4.91 -7.84
C ILE A 142 12.09 -3.85 -8.76
N GLY A 143 11.85 -2.64 -8.24
CA GLY A 143 11.30 -1.52 -9.01
C GLY A 143 9.80 -1.30 -8.87
N TYR A 144 9.12 -1.92 -7.90
CA TYR A 144 7.69 -1.67 -7.67
C TYR A 144 7.45 -0.21 -7.32
N PRO A 145 6.49 0.52 -7.91
CA PRO A 145 6.27 1.92 -7.59
C PRO A 145 5.81 2.11 -6.12
N ALA A 146 6.44 3.02 -5.38
CA ALA A 146 6.10 3.29 -3.98
C ALA A 146 4.62 3.70 -3.78
N GLY A 147 4.10 4.48 -4.73
CA GLY A 147 2.69 4.91 -4.77
C GLY A 147 1.68 3.77 -4.89
N LYS A 148 2.12 2.58 -5.33
CA LYS A 148 1.28 1.39 -5.51
C LYS A 148 1.29 0.43 -4.32
N ILE A 149 2.05 0.74 -3.28
CA ILE A 149 2.18 -0.09 -2.07
C ILE A 149 1.65 0.68 -0.87
N SER A 150 0.79 0.04 -0.07
CA SER A 150 0.38 0.57 1.23
C SER A 150 0.59 -0.46 2.32
N ILE A 151 1.01 0.02 3.50
CA ILE A 151 1.21 -0.80 4.68
C ILE A 151 0.05 -0.54 5.64
N LEU A 152 -0.66 -1.60 5.99
CA LEU A 152 -1.80 -1.57 6.90
C LEU A 152 -1.49 -2.33 8.18
N THR A 153 -2.13 -1.93 9.26
CA THR A 153 -2.10 -2.65 10.52
C THR A 153 -3.41 -2.49 11.28
N THR A 154 -3.68 -3.37 12.23
CA THR A 154 -4.86 -3.30 13.09
C THR A 154 -4.70 -2.27 14.22
N TYR A 155 -3.47 -1.93 14.61
CA TYR A 155 -3.21 -1.09 15.79
C TYR A 155 -2.48 0.22 15.49
N ASN A 156 -2.87 1.30 16.18
CA ASN A 156 -2.24 2.61 16.03
C ASN A 156 -0.78 2.62 16.55
N GLY A 157 -0.48 1.84 17.60
CA GLY A 157 0.88 1.68 18.11
C GLY A 157 1.82 1.09 17.06
N GLN A 158 1.39 0.00 16.43
CA GLN A 158 2.12 -0.62 15.31
C GLN A 158 2.26 0.32 14.12
N LYS A 159 1.23 1.11 13.78
CA LYS A 159 1.31 2.08 12.68
C LYS A 159 2.45 3.08 12.91
N LEU A 160 2.62 3.56 14.14
CA LEU A 160 3.69 4.47 14.49
C LEU A 160 5.06 3.78 14.47
N LEU A 161 5.15 2.54 14.95
CA LEU A 161 6.39 1.75 14.87
C LEU A 161 6.82 1.51 13.41
N ILE A 162 5.91 1.07 12.54
CA ILE A 162 6.22 0.86 11.12
C ILE A 162 6.71 2.15 10.47
N ARG A 163 6.09 3.31 10.79
CA ARG A 163 6.54 4.61 10.26
C ARG A 163 7.95 4.95 10.72
N ASP A 164 8.29 4.67 11.99
CA ASP A 164 9.64 4.85 12.51
C ASP A 164 10.64 3.95 11.75
N VAL A 165 10.33 2.66 11.61
CA VAL A 165 11.16 1.69 10.88
C VAL A 165 11.37 2.11 9.42
N VAL A 166 10.31 2.53 8.72
CA VAL A 166 10.40 3.07 7.35
C VAL A 166 11.32 4.30 7.32
N ASN A 167 11.13 5.26 8.23
CA ASN A 167 11.94 6.47 8.24
C ASN A 167 13.42 6.19 8.51
N ARG A 168 13.71 5.26 9.42
CA ARG A 168 15.08 4.88 9.78
C ARG A 168 15.76 4.08 8.67
N ARG A 169 15.08 3.07 8.10
CA ARG A 169 15.68 2.14 7.14
C ARG A 169 15.60 2.62 5.70
N CYS A 170 14.44 3.10 5.24
CA CYS A 170 14.27 3.51 3.84
C CYS A 170 15.08 4.76 3.51
N LYS A 171 15.16 5.75 4.41
CA LYS A 171 15.94 6.97 4.17
C LYS A 171 17.44 6.70 4.01
N ALA A 172 17.98 5.73 4.74
CA ALA A 172 19.39 5.34 4.64
C ALA A 172 19.78 4.87 3.21
N PHE A 173 18.81 4.35 2.45
CA PHE A 173 19.00 3.87 1.08
C PHE A 173 18.31 4.75 0.03
N GLY A 174 17.84 5.96 0.40
CA GLY A 174 17.12 6.84 -0.54
C GLY A 174 15.79 6.27 -1.06
N ILE A 175 15.21 5.29 -0.36
CA ILE A 175 13.96 4.64 -0.78
C ILE A 175 12.77 5.52 -0.40
N GLU A 176 11.96 5.86 -1.38
CA GLU A 176 10.70 6.58 -1.19
C GLU A 176 9.78 5.84 -0.19
N PRO A 177 9.05 6.56 0.69
CA PRO A 177 8.11 5.93 1.60
C PRO A 177 6.90 5.34 0.83
N PRO A 178 6.22 4.31 1.38
CA PRO A 178 5.01 3.76 0.78
C PRO A 178 3.91 4.81 0.70
N SER A 179 2.97 4.64 -0.23
CA SER A 179 1.81 5.54 -0.42
C SER A 179 1.09 5.86 0.90
N LYS A 180 0.93 4.87 1.77
CA LYS A 180 0.33 5.07 3.09
C LYS A 180 0.80 4.03 4.09
N VAL A 181 1.03 4.48 5.33
CA VAL A 181 1.12 3.62 6.53
C VAL A 181 -0.01 4.01 7.46
N THR A 182 -1.05 3.18 7.59
CA THR A 182 -2.27 3.51 8.36
C THR A 182 -2.93 2.28 8.97
N THR A 183 -3.93 2.50 9.85
CA THR A 183 -4.76 1.40 10.35
C THR A 183 -5.80 0.96 9.33
N VAL A 184 -6.23 -0.30 9.39
CA VAL A 184 -7.31 -0.87 8.56
C VAL A 184 -8.58 0.00 8.65
N ASP A 185 -8.97 0.39 9.88
CA ASP A 185 -10.16 1.21 10.12
C ASP A 185 -10.10 2.57 9.42
N LYS A 186 -8.91 3.20 9.34
CA LYS A 186 -8.70 4.49 8.65
C LYS A 186 -8.53 4.34 7.14
N PHE A 187 -8.44 3.12 6.62
CA PHE A 187 -8.29 2.81 5.19
C PHE A 187 -9.60 2.31 4.56
N GLN A 188 -10.73 2.44 5.27
CA GLN A 188 -12.04 2.09 4.74
C GLN A 188 -12.35 2.93 3.50
N GLY A 189 -12.90 2.28 2.46
CA GLY A 189 -13.19 2.90 1.16
C GLY A 189 -11.97 3.14 0.26
N GLN A 190 -10.75 2.99 0.78
CA GLN A 190 -9.51 3.11 0.01
C GLN A 190 -9.00 1.73 -0.44
N GLN A 191 -8.14 1.73 -1.46
CA GLN A 191 -7.50 0.54 -2.00
C GLN A 191 -6.11 0.87 -2.53
N ASN A 192 -5.26 -0.14 -2.64
CA ASN A 192 -4.02 -0.05 -3.39
C ASN A 192 -3.70 -1.36 -4.12
N ASP A 193 -2.76 -1.33 -5.06
CA ASP A 193 -2.39 -2.51 -5.85
C ASP A 193 -1.79 -3.59 -4.94
N PHE A 194 -0.88 -3.19 -4.04
CA PHE A 194 -0.22 -4.08 -3.09
C PHE A 194 -0.43 -3.62 -1.64
N ILE A 195 -0.83 -4.57 -0.79
CA ILE A 195 -1.03 -4.34 0.64
C ILE A 195 -0.12 -5.27 1.44
N LEU A 196 0.67 -4.68 2.34
CA LEU A 196 1.38 -5.39 3.40
C LEU A 196 0.60 -5.17 4.70
N LEU A 197 0.13 -6.24 5.35
CA LEU A 197 -0.77 -6.17 6.50
C LEU A 197 -0.14 -6.81 7.74
N SER A 198 0.02 -6.05 8.83
CA SER A 198 0.43 -6.58 10.14
C SER A 198 -0.76 -6.76 11.07
N LEU A 199 -0.89 -7.94 11.69
CA LEU A 199 -1.95 -8.25 12.65
C LEU A 199 -1.55 -8.05 14.12
N VAL A 200 -0.25 -7.93 14.40
CA VAL A 200 0.40 -7.53 15.66
C VAL A 200 0.30 -8.55 16.79
N ARG A 201 -0.90 -9.08 17.03
CA ARG A 201 -1.20 -9.81 18.25
C ARG A 201 -0.60 -11.20 18.25
N THR A 202 -0.11 -11.59 19.42
CA THR A 202 0.51 -12.89 19.68
C THR A 202 -0.09 -13.60 20.89
N ARG A 203 -0.84 -12.89 21.76
CA ARG A 203 -1.48 -13.46 22.96
C ARG A 203 -3.00 -13.61 22.83
N PHE A 204 -3.67 -12.60 22.29
CA PHE A 204 -5.13 -12.59 22.12
C PHE A 204 -5.50 -11.91 20.81
N VAL A 205 -6.43 -12.49 20.04
CA VAL A 205 -6.87 -11.98 18.72
C VAL A 205 -7.29 -10.50 18.75
N GLY A 206 -7.86 -10.03 19.86
CA GLY A 206 -8.28 -8.64 20.02
C GLY A 206 -9.46 -8.26 19.12
N HIS A 207 -9.46 -7.01 18.63
CA HIS A 207 -10.58 -6.44 17.85
C HIS A 207 -10.67 -6.96 16.41
N LEU A 208 -9.70 -7.78 15.96
CA LEU A 208 -9.79 -8.47 14.68
C LEU A 208 -10.80 -9.64 14.71
N ARG A 209 -11.22 -10.09 15.90
CA ARG A 209 -12.33 -11.05 16.05
C ARG A 209 -13.64 -10.55 15.43
N ASP A 210 -13.78 -9.23 15.28
CA ASP A 210 -14.86 -8.66 14.48
C ASP A 210 -14.64 -8.99 12.99
N VAL A 211 -15.42 -9.94 12.47
CA VAL A 211 -15.39 -10.37 11.06
C VAL A 211 -15.46 -9.18 10.11
N ARG A 212 -16.18 -8.11 10.46
CA ARG A 212 -16.28 -6.91 9.61
C ARG A 212 -14.92 -6.27 9.36
N ARG A 213 -14.06 -6.27 10.39
CA ARG A 213 -12.70 -5.74 10.31
C ARG A 213 -11.79 -6.67 9.49
N LEU A 214 -11.96 -7.98 9.62
CA LEU A 214 -11.29 -8.97 8.76
C LEU A 214 -11.65 -8.75 7.28
N ILE A 215 -12.94 -8.62 6.97
CA ILE A 215 -13.42 -8.39 5.59
C ILE A 215 -12.85 -7.09 5.02
N VAL A 216 -12.82 -6.00 5.80
CA VAL A 216 -12.16 -4.77 5.36
C VAL A 216 -10.68 -5.01 5.11
N ALA A 217 -9.95 -5.66 6.03
CA ALA A 217 -8.52 -5.91 5.90
C ALA A 217 -8.17 -6.74 4.65
N MET A 218 -8.92 -7.81 4.38
CA MET A 218 -8.68 -8.71 3.25
C MET A 218 -9.08 -8.10 1.90
N SER A 219 -9.94 -7.07 1.91
CA SER A 219 -10.43 -6.43 0.69
C SER A 219 -9.70 -5.14 0.34
N ARG A 220 -8.52 -4.82 0.90
CA ARG A 220 -7.82 -3.56 0.54
C ARG A 220 -6.89 -3.68 -0.68
N ALA A 221 -6.43 -4.88 -0.99
CA ALA A 221 -5.53 -5.16 -2.10
C ALA A 221 -6.27 -5.37 -3.42
N ARG A 222 -5.64 -4.96 -4.53
CA ARG A 222 -6.11 -5.30 -5.88
C ARG A 222 -5.35 -6.48 -6.47
N LEU A 223 -4.03 -6.50 -6.35
CA LEU A 223 -3.13 -7.45 -7.02
C LEU A 223 -2.28 -8.26 -6.04
N GLY A 224 -1.93 -7.71 -4.87
CA GLY A 224 -1.16 -8.48 -3.89
C GLY A 224 -1.46 -8.19 -2.43
N LEU A 225 -1.57 -9.24 -1.62
CA LEU A 225 -1.86 -9.16 -0.18
C LEU A 225 -0.94 -10.07 0.63
N TYR A 226 -0.03 -9.47 1.40
CA TYR A 226 0.88 -10.22 2.26
C TYR A 226 0.57 -9.90 3.73
N VAL A 227 0.17 -10.91 4.49
CA VAL A 227 -0.33 -10.77 5.86
C VAL A 227 0.70 -11.35 6.83
N PHE A 228 1.21 -10.54 7.74
CA PHE A 228 2.22 -10.90 8.72
C PHE A 228 1.56 -11.03 10.09
N CYS A 229 1.68 -12.20 10.70
CA CYS A 229 1.09 -12.46 12.01
C CYS A 229 1.65 -13.73 12.66
N ARG A 230 1.30 -13.96 13.92
CA ARG A 230 1.40 -15.28 14.55
C ARG A 230 0.21 -16.15 14.18
N TRP A 231 0.33 -16.99 13.14
CA TRP A 231 -0.86 -17.67 12.59
C TRP A 231 -1.54 -18.60 13.61
N ALA A 232 -0.76 -19.25 14.47
CA ALA A 232 -1.26 -20.16 15.50
C ALA A 232 -2.28 -19.51 16.46
N LEU A 233 -2.18 -18.19 16.68
CA LEU A 233 -3.16 -17.45 17.48
C LEU A 233 -4.51 -17.33 16.76
N PHE A 234 -4.48 -17.05 15.47
CA PHE A 234 -5.68 -16.76 14.68
C PHE A 234 -6.38 -18.01 14.17
N GLU A 235 -5.66 -19.13 14.03
CA GLU A 235 -6.26 -20.43 13.74
C GLU A 235 -7.31 -20.82 14.80
N GLN A 236 -7.06 -20.51 16.07
CA GLN A 236 -7.99 -20.85 17.14
C GLN A 236 -9.30 -20.04 17.12
N CYS A 237 -9.40 -18.99 16.29
CA CYS A 237 -10.56 -18.12 16.23
C CYS A 237 -11.60 -18.63 15.22
N PHE A 238 -12.69 -19.22 15.72
CA PHE A 238 -13.76 -19.78 14.89
C PHE A 238 -14.34 -18.79 13.87
N GLU A 239 -14.53 -17.53 14.26
CA GLU A 239 -15.12 -16.50 13.40
C GLU A 239 -14.25 -16.14 12.18
N LEU A 240 -12.94 -16.36 12.26
CA LEU A 240 -11.97 -16.02 11.20
C LEU A 240 -11.62 -17.22 10.31
N GLN A 241 -12.03 -18.42 10.71
CA GLN A 241 -11.73 -19.68 10.03
C GLN A 241 -12.00 -19.68 8.52
N PRO A 242 -13.11 -19.13 7.99
CA PRO A 242 -13.37 -19.18 6.54
C PRO A 242 -12.23 -18.55 5.72
N THR A 243 -11.71 -17.40 6.15
CA THR A 243 -10.56 -16.75 5.51
C THR A 243 -9.25 -17.45 5.84
N PHE A 244 -9.01 -17.79 7.12
CA PHE A 244 -7.73 -18.37 7.54
C PHE A 244 -7.49 -19.77 6.94
N ARG A 245 -8.54 -20.56 6.69
CA ARG A 245 -8.41 -21.84 5.96
C ARG A 245 -7.86 -21.65 4.55
N LEU A 246 -8.26 -20.58 3.84
CA LEU A 246 -7.75 -20.27 2.50
C LEU A 246 -6.32 -19.72 2.55
N LEU A 247 -5.98 -18.97 3.61
CA LEU A 247 -4.63 -18.47 3.84
C LEU A 247 -3.65 -19.60 4.15
N LEU A 248 -4.05 -20.56 4.99
CA LEU A 248 -3.24 -21.70 5.44
C LEU A 248 -3.11 -22.82 4.40
N GLN A 249 -3.77 -22.72 3.24
CA GLN A 249 -3.52 -23.61 2.09
C GLN A 249 -2.17 -23.33 1.42
N ARG A 250 -1.56 -22.18 1.70
CA ARG A 250 -0.25 -21.77 1.18
C ARG A 250 0.81 -21.91 2.27
N PRO A 251 2.10 -22.05 1.91
CA PRO A 251 3.19 -22.06 2.88
C PRO A 251 3.15 -20.80 3.76
N ASP A 252 3.50 -20.97 5.03
CA ASP A 252 3.55 -19.93 6.05
C ASP A 252 4.85 -19.11 6.03
N LYS A 253 5.88 -19.58 5.32
CA LYS A 253 7.10 -18.83 5.01
C LYS A 253 6.94 -18.02 3.74
N LEU A 254 7.39 -16.76 3.76
CA LEU A 254 7.35 -15.89 2.58
C LEU A 254 8.09 -16.55 1.40
N ALA A 255 7.40 -16.75 0.29
CA ALA A 255 7.89 -17.46 -0.88
C ALA A 255 8.24 -16.46 -1.99
N LEU A 256 9.53 -16.35 -2.32
CA LEU A 256 10.06 -15.38 -3.28
C LEU A 256 10.60 -16.04 -4.54
N ASN A 257 10.62 -15.29 -5.64
CA ASN A 257 11.29 -15.64 -6.90
C ASN A 257 12.46 -14.66 -7.13
N LEU A 258 13.65 -14.99 -6.64
CA LEU A 258 14.79 -14.05 -6.64
C LEU A 258 15.35 -13.72 -8.04
N GLN A 259 15.01 -14.52 -9.05
CA GLN A 259 15.42 -14.28 -10.44
C GLN A 259 14.59 -13.18 -11.12
N GLU A 260 13.40 -12.86 -10.57
CA GLU A 260 12.55 -11.80 -11.10
C GLU A 260 12.99 -10.45 -10.52
N THR A 261 13.87 -9.77 -11.24
CA THR A 261 14.49 -8.50 -10.81
C THR A 261 13.81 -7.24 -11.35
N MET A 262 12.73 -7.40 -12.12
CA MET A 262 11.93 -6.34 -12.71
C MET A 262 10.54 -6.29 -12.06
N PRO A 263 9.83 -5.14 -12.08
CA PRO A 263 8.54 -5.00 -11.39
C PRO A 263 7.38 -5.71 -12.11
N PHE A 264 7.68 -6.51 -13.13
CA PHE A 264 6.71 -7.28 -13.90
C PHE A 264 7.29 -8.65 -14.24
N THR A 265 6.40 -9.62 -14.42
CA THR A 265 6.74 -10.98 -14.87
C THR A 265 5.73 -11.44 -15.92
N ASN A 266 6.18 -12.33 -16.81
CA ASN A 266 5.30 -13.04 -17.74
C ASN A 266 4.72 -14.32 -17.14
N ARG A 267 5.14 -14.68 -15.93
CA ARG A 267 4.61 -15.82 -15.20
C ARG A 267 3.11 -15.61 -14.93
N PRO A 268 2.25 -16.57 -15.31
CA PRO A 268 0.83 -16.47 -15.04
C PRO A 268 0.56 -16.62 -13.55
N VAL A 269 -0.57 -16.08 -13.10
CA VAL A 269 -1.07 -16.26 -11.73
C VAL A 269 -1.25 -17.75 -11.45
N GLY A 270 -0.83 -18.18 -10.26
CA GLY A 270 -0.91 -19.56 -9.81
C GLY A 270 0.34 -20.40 -10.09
N GLU A 271 1.21 -19.98 -11.01
CA GLU A 271 2.54 -20.58 -11.16
C GLU A 271 3.50 -20.00 -10.12
N THR A 272 4.16 -20.86 -9.35
CA THR A 272 5.00 -20.41 -8.22
C THR A 272 6.43 -20.03 -8.60
N GLY A 273 6.90 -20.46 -9.77
CA GLY A 273 8.29 -20.25 -10.21
C GLY A 273 9.31 -21.02 -9.37
N MET A 274 10.57 -20.55 -9.39
CA MET A 274 11.66 -21.10 -8.58
C MET A 274 11.61 -20.51 -7.16
N VAL A 275 10.86 -21.20 -6.30
CA VAL A 275 10.56 -20.73 -4.94
C VAL A 275 11.80 -20.73 -4.04
N ARG A 276 12.05 -19.59 -3.40
CA ARG A 276 12.96 -19.44 -2.26
C ARG A 276 12.16 -19.01 -1.04
N PHE A 277 12.13 -19.85 -0.01
CA PHE A 277 11.48 -19.52 1.26
C PHE A 277 12.38 -18.63 2.12
N VAL A 278 11.77 -17.63 2.75
CA VAL A 278 12.42 -16.77 3.73
C VAL A 278 12.23 -17.36 5.11
N GLU A 279 13.33 -17.60 5.83
CA GLU A 279 13.33 -18.30 7.12
C GLU A 279 12.87 -17.41 8.29
N GLY A 280 12.95 -16.08 8.14
CA GLY A 280 12.48 -15.13 9.13
C GLY A 280 12.92 -13.70 8.85
N VAL A 281 12.83 -12.85 9.89
CA VAL A 281 13.13 -11.42 9.79
C VAL A 281 14.58 -11.19 9.37
N GLU A 282 15.55 -11.78 10.08
CA GLU A 282 16.99 -11.60 9.82
C GLU A 282 17.38 -12.03 8.41
N ASP A 283 16.81 -13.14 7.93
CA ASP A 283 17.05 -13.65 6.58
C ASP A 283 16.52 -12.69 5.50
N MET A 284 15.32 -12.11 5.72
CA MET A 284 14.80 -11.07 4.83
C MET A 284 15.68 -9.81 4.84
N GLU A 285 16.18 -9.41 6.01
CA GLU A 285 17.05 -8.25 6.15
C GLU A 285 18.37 -8.43 5.41
N GLN A 286 18.99 -9.62 5.51
CA GLN A 286 20.20 -9.96 4.79
C GLN A 286 19.98 -9.92 3.28
N LEU A 287 18.86 -10.50 2.82
CA LEU A 287 18.47 -10.48 1.40
C LEU A 287 18.32 -9.06 0.88
N VAL A 288 17.60 -8.20 1.61
CA VAL A 288 17.43 -6.79 1.24
C VAL A 288 18.77 -6.05 1.23
N SER A 289 19.59 -6.26 2.25
CA SER A 289 20.89 -5.58 2.37
C SER A 289 21.81 -5.97 1.20
N PHE A 290 21.85 -7.25 0.83
CA PHE A 290 22.57 -7.74 -0.33
C PHE A 290 22.09 -7.05 -1.62
N ARG A 291 20.77 -7.05 -1.85
CA ARG A 291 20.16 -6.42 -3.05
C ARG A 291 20.41 -4.92 -3.13
N MET A 292 20.32 -4.20 -2.01
CA MET A 292 20.59 -2.76 -1.98
C MET A 292 22.06 -2.46 -2.27
N ASN A 293 22.98 -3.26 -1.75
CA ASN A 293 24.41 -3.12 -2.04
C ASN A 293 24.71 -3.39 -3.53
N GLU A 294 24.08 -4.40 -4.14
CA GLU A 294 24.20 -4.65 -5.58
C GLU A 294 23.74 -3.44 -6.41
N LEU A 295 22.56 -2.88 -6.09
CA LEU A 295 22.02 -1.71 -6.78
C LEU A 295 22.93 -0.48 -6.64
N TYR A 296 23.45 -0.25 -5.43
CA TYR A 296 24.36 0.86 -5.17
C TYR A 296 25.66 0.73 -5.98
N GLN A 297 26.25 -0.47 -6.03
CA GLN A 297 27.44 -0.74 -6.85
C GLN A 297 27.17 -0.54 -8.35
N MET A 298 26.02 -1.00 -8.85
CA MET A 298 25.62 -0.79 -10.25
C MET A 298 25.44 0.70 -10.57
N GLN A 299 24.82 1.48 -9.68
CA GLN A 299 24.67 2.92 -9.84
C GLN A 299 26.03 3.63 -9.90
N MET A 300 26.95 3.29 -8.99
CA MET A 300 28.31 3.84 -9.02
C MET A 300 29.04 3.50 -10.31
N MET A 301 29.02 2.23 -10.76
CA MET A 301 29.68 1.83 -12.01
C MET A 301 29.09 2.55 -13.23
N ASN A 302 27.76 2.72 -13.29
CA ASN A 302 27.13 3.49 -14.36
C ASN A 302 27.53 4.96 -14.33
N GLN A 303 27.63 5.57 -13.15
CA GLN A 303 28.10 6.95 -13.02
C GLN A 303 29.54 7.09 -13.52
N TYR A 304 30.45 6.20 -13.11
CA TYR A 304 31.83 6.20 -13.60
C TYR A 304 31.92 6.05 -15.12
N ARG A 305 31.10 5.18 -15.71
CA ARG A 305 31.05 5.01 -17.18
C ARG A 305 30.56 6.27 -17.89
N ILE A 306 29.53 6.92 -17.36
CA ILE A 306 29.02 8.19 -17.90
C ILE A 306 30.09 9.27 -17.81
N ASP A 307 30.80 9.35 -16.69
CA ASP A 307 31.88 10.33 -16.49
C ASP A 307 33.06 10.06 -17.44
N GLU A 308 33.43 8.80 -17.69
CA GLU A 308 34.43 8.42 -18.70
C GLU A 308 34.00 8.80 -20.13
N GLU A 309 32.75 8.54 -20.50
CA GLU A 309 32.20 8.91 -21.82
C GLU A 309 32.19 10.44 -22.01
N LEU A 310 31.80 11.22 -20.99
CA LEU A 310 31.85 12.68 -21.01
C LEU A 310 33.27 13.23 -21.12
N HIS A 311 34.24 12.60 -20.44
CA HIS A 311 35.65 12.99 -20.54
C HIS A 311 36.26 12.63 -21.90
N HIS A 312 35.82 11.54 -22.53
CA HIS A 312 36.29 11.16 -23.86
C HIS A 312 35.73 12.09 -24.96
N ASP A 313 34.48 12.53 -24.84
CA ASP A 313 33.83 13.45 -25.78
C ASP A 313 34.38 14.90 -25.69
N GLN A 314 34.86 15.32 -24.50
CA GLN A 314 35.57 16.59 -24.33
C GLN A 314 36.98 16.59 -24.96
N ASN A 315 37.72 15.48 -24.89
CA ASN A 315 39.00 15.34 -25.58
C ASN A 315 38.84 15.20 -27.11
N GLY A 316 37.74 14.61 -27.59
CA GLY A 316 37.43 14.53 -29.03
C GLY A 316 37.07 15.88 -29.68
N ARG A 317 36.60 16.86 -28.90
CA ARG A 317 36.37 18.23 -29.37
C ARG A 317 37.63 19.12 -29.33
N GLY A 318 38.57 18.84 -28.43
CA GLY A 318 39.85 19.56 -28.36
C GLY A 318 40.76 19.33 -29.58
N ASP A 319 40.68 18.16 -30.20
CA ASP A 319 41.47 17.83 -31.40
C ASP A 319 40.84 18.38 -32.71
N ALA A 320 39.57 18.77 -32.69
CA ALA A 320 38.89 19.37 -33.86
C ALA A 320 39.09 20.90 -33.95
N GLU A 321 39.39 21.59 -32.84
CA GLU A 321 39.71 23.03 -32.85
C GLU A 321 41.18 23.33 -33.16
N MET A 322 42.08 22.34 -33.03
CA MET A 322 43.51 22.50 -33.36
C MET A 322 43.85 22.28 -34.84
N SER A 323 42.90 21.88 -35.69
CA SER A 323 43.14 21.66 -37.13
C SER A 323 42.62 22.78 -38.04
N LEU A 324 42.06 23.86 -37.49
CA LEU A 324 41.51 24.98 -38.27
C LEU A 324 42.34 26.28 -38.17
N ALA A 325 43.49 26.24 -37.49
CA ALA A 325 44.37 27.39 -37.31
C ALA A 325 45.56 27.42 -38.29
N GLU A 326 45.45 26.84 -39.49
CA GLU A 326 46.39 27.09 -40.59
C GLU A 326 45.62 27.07 -41.91
N ASN A 327 45.09 28.23 -42.34
CA ASN A 327 45.09 28.69 -43.73
C ASN A 327 44.34 30.03 -43.89
N GLY A 328 45.09 31.05 -44.32
CA GLY A 328 44.66 31.86 -45.46
C GLY A 328 43.69 33.02 -45.22
N VAL A 329 44.29 34.19 -44.98
CA VAL A 329 43.77 35.55 -45.24
C VAL A 329 43.10 35.67 -46.62
N GLN A 330 41.92 36.33 -46.71
CA GLN A 330 41.68 37.47 -47.63
C GLN A 330 40.29 38.12 -47.47
N ASP A 331 40.30 39.43 -47.68
CA ASP A 331 39.28 40.46 -47.50
C ASP A 331 38.00 40.28 -48.35
N THR A 332 36.85 40.80 -47.88
CA THR A 332 36.25 42.09 -48.34
C THR A 332 34.76 42.23 -47.95
N ASP A 333 34.43 43.46 -47.55
CA ASP A 333 33.19 44.23 -47.73
C ASP A 333 31.86 43.89 -47.01
N MET A 334 31.53 44.83 -46.12
CA MET A 334 30.20 45.26 -45.66
C MET A 334 29.51 46.11 -46.77
N PRO A 335 28.15 46.22 -46.85
CA PRO A 335 27.46 47.13 -45.92
C PRO A 335 26.02 46.77 -45.48
N LEU A 336 25.64 47.49 -44.42
CA LEU A 336 24.36 47.68 -43.70
C LEU A 336 23.03 47.49 -44.47
N ALA A 337 22.02 46.96 -43.76
CA ALA A 337 20.72 47.62 -43.61
C ALA A 337 19.90 47.08 -42.41
N SER A 338 19.27 48.01 -41.69
CA SER A 338 18.38 47.91 -40.54
C SER A 338 17.03 47.18 -40.79
N THR A 339 16.43 46.58 -39.76
CA THR A 339 15.16 46.99 -39.11
C THR A 339 14.52 45.83 -38.30
N GLY A 340 13.95 46.16 -37.13
CA GLY A 340 12.70 45.54 -36.65
C GLY A 340 12.79 44.48 -35.55
N GLU A 341 12.73 44.92 -34.29
CA GLU A 341 12.06 44.21 -33.19
C GLU A 341 10.55 44.05 -33.49
N PRO A 342 9.78 43.07 -32.92
CA PRO A 342 9.58 42.95 -31.47
C PRO A 342 9.39 41.54 -30.86
N LYS A 343 9.47 41.52 -29.52
CA LYS A 343 9.13 40.42 -28.58
C LYS A 343 7.68 39.94 -28.69
N PRO A 344 7.37 38.77 -28.09
CA PRO A 344 6.26 38.75 -27.13
C PRO A 344 6.60 38.08 -25.79
N GLU A 345 5.91 38.60 -24.77
CA GLU A 345 5.80 38.13 -23.40
C GLU A 345 4.91 36.88 -23.30
N HIS A 346 5.15 36.03 -22.30
CA HIS A 346 4.13 35.11 -21.81
C HIS A 346 4.22 34.96 -20.29
N ASP A 347 3.12 35.33 -19.64
CA ASP A 347 2.81 35.23 -18.22
C ASP A 347 2.86 33.78 -17.70
N SER A 348 3.30 33.63 -16.45
CA SER A 348 3.05 32.45 -15.62
C SER A 348 2.56 32.88 -14.25
N ASP A 349 1.25 32.79 -14.03
CA ASP A 349 0.62 32.81 -12.71
C ASP A 349 0.99 31.55 -11.94
N ASN A 350 1.55 31.71 -10.74
CA ASN A 350 1.83 30.63 -9.81
C ASN A 350 1.13 30.97 -8.49
N VAL A 351 0.04 30.26 -8.18
CA VAL A 351 -0.69 30.35 -6.91
C VAL A 351 -0.20 29.20 -6.02
N THR A 352 0.50 29.56 -4.94
CA THR A 352 0.89 28.65 -3.86
C THR A 352 -0.21 28.58 -2.81
N GLU A 353 -0.71 27.37 -2.54
CA GLU A 353 -1.58 27.05 -1.39
C GLU A 353 -0.76 26.97 -0.09
N GLU A 354 -1.24 27.63 0.96
CA GLU A 354 -0.70 27.63 2.32
C GLU A 354 -1.19 26.40 3.11
N ASP A 355 -0.25 25.68 3.73
CA ASP A 355 -0.49 24.64 4.73
C ASP A 355 -0.85 25.26 6.09
N ASP A 356 -2.05 24.97 6.58
CA ASP A 356 -2.53 25.41 7.90
C ASP A 356 -2.28 24.32 8.96
N ALA A 357 -1.30 24.57 9.83
CA ALA A 357 -0.94 23.72 10.97
C ALA A 357 -1.65 24.22 12.24
N SER A 358 -2.74 23.55 12.65
CA SER A 358 -3.36 23.77 13.95
C SER A 358 -2.79 22.82 15.01
N ALA A 359 -2.07 23.43 15.97
CA ALA A 359 -1.73 22.84 17.25
C ALA A 359 -2.98 22.82 18.16
N ASP A 360 -3.20 21.72 18.87
CA ASP A 360 -4.26 21.64 19.89
C ASP A 360 -3.63 21.23 21.23
N GLU A 361 -3.53 22.20 22.12
CA GLU A 361 -3.21 22.06 23.55
C GLU A 361 -4.44 21.53 24.28
N SER A 362 -4.29 20.45 25.05
CA SER A 362 -5.29 20.09 26.07
C SER A 362 -4.65 20.11 27.45
N LYS A 363 -4.99 21.17 28.19
CA LYS A 363 -4.87 21.24 29.64
C LYS A 363 -5.82 20.24 30.27
N MET A 364 -5.28 19.49 31.22
CA MET A 364 -6.02 18.71 32.21
C MET A 364 -6.57 19.67 33.27
N ASP A 365 -7.84 19.50 33.63
CA ASP A 365 -8.38 19.88 34.93
C ASP A 365 -9.30 18.74 35.43
N GLU A 366 -8.98 18.30 36.65
CA GLU A 366 -9.68 17.49 37.68
C GLU A 366 -10.53 16.26 37.31
#